data_AF-A0A8J6XRN2-F1
#
_entry.id   AF-A0A8J6XRN2-F1
#
_cell.length_a   1.000
_cell.length_b   1.000
_cell.length_c   1.000
_cell.angle_alpha   90.00
_cell.angle_beta   90.00
_cell.angle_gamma   90.00
#
_symmetry.space_group_name_H-M   'P 1'
#
loop_
_entity.id
_entity.type
_entity.pdbx_description
1 polymer ?
#
loop_
_entity_poly.entity_id
_entity_poly.type
_entity_poly.pdbx_seq_one_letter_code
_entity_poly.pdbx_strand_id
1 'polypeptide(L)'
;MADILRRYAALQLRVEERLPLLFDHLPGTGLRIVGELSKKGATSPPAWYTPPGTEGERPGILHINLCRPEQHSREKMETLFLREGLPGRHLQTVLAREADSRACRQQFGSQPEYVAAWVEYAACLGDRLGLSRYLACDGGALMAMREAARKLLGSRFDLREFHRRVLSSGPVPLELLAADLDCWARDQDPARPASHVSRRVINFS
;
A
#
# COMPACT_ATOMS: atom_id res chain seq x y z
N MET A 1 -13.81 -23.90 7.09
CA MET A 1 -12.70 -23.42 6.22
C MET A 1 -13.17 -22.86 4.89
N ALA A 2 -14.00 -23.55 4.08
CA ALA A 2 -14.48 -23.04 2.79
C ALA A 2 -15.17 -21.66 2.88
N ASP A 3 -15.82 -21.39 4.01
CA ASP A 3 -16.45 -20.09 4.27
C ASP A 3 -15.45 -18.93 4.41
N ILE A 4 -14.26 -19.18 4.98
CA ILE A 4 -13.22 -18.16 5.16
C ILE A 4 -12.70 -17.70 3.79
N LEU A 5 -12.37 -18.65 2.90
CA LEU A 5 -11.89 -18.30 1.56
C LEU A 5 -12.95 -17.58 0.72
N ARG A 6 -14.22 -17.97 0.85
CA ARG A 6 -15.32 -17.23 0.20
C ARG A 6 -15.43 -15.79 0.69
N ARG A 7 -15.27 -15.55 2.00
CA ARG A 7 -15.27 -14.19 2.56
C ARG A 7 -14.10 -13.38 2.03
N TYR A 8 -12.88 -13.95 1.98
CA TYR A 8 -11.73 -13.28 1.38
C TYR A 8 -11.93 -12.98 -0.11
N ALA A 9 -12.52 -13.88 -0.89
CA ALA A 9 -12.84 -13.62 -2.30
C ALA A 9 -13.86 -12.48 -2.45
N ALA A 10 -14.89 -12.43 -1.59
CA ALA A 10 -15.84 -11.32 -1.57
C ALA A 10 -15.18 -10.00 -1.14
N LEU A 11 -14.23 -10.03 -0.20
CA LEU A 11 -13.43 -8.87 0.17
C LEU A 11 -12.61 -8.35 -1.01
N GLN A 12 -11.96 -9.24 -1.75
CA GLN A 12 -11.17 -8.87 -2.93
C GLN A 12 -12.02 -8.13 -3.95
N LEU A 13 -13.16 -8.68 -4.36
CA LEU A 13 -14.07 -8.04 -5.32
C LEU A 13 -14.53 -6.65 -4.84
N ARG A 14 -14.94 -6.56 -3.58
CA ARG A 14 -15.45 -5.30 -2.98
C ARG A 14 -14.38 -4.22 -2.93
N VAL A 15 -13.13 -4.59 -2.61
CA VAL A 15 -12.00 -3.66 -2.56
C VAL A 15 -11.59 -3.26 -3.97
N GLU A 16 -11.42 -4.20 -4.89
CA GLU A 16 -11.03 -3.94 -6.29
C GLU A 16 -11.98 -2.97 -6.98
N GLU A 17 -13.29 -3.11 -6.77
CA GLU A 17 -14.31 -2.19 -7.29
C GLU A 17 -14.08 -0.72 -6.85
N ARG A 18 -13.54 -0.50 -5.65
CA ARG A 18 -13.37 0.83 -5.04
C ARG A 18 -11.94 1.36 -5.12
N LEU A 19 -10.96 0.54 -5.49
CA LEU A 19 -9.57 0.97 -5.64
C LEU A 19 -9.40 2.18 -6.57
N PRO A 20 -10.09 2.29 -7.73
CA PRO A 20 -9.97 3.48 -8.61
C PRO A 20 -10.39 4.80 -7.96
N LEU A 21 -11.14 4.77 -6.85
CA LEU A 21 -11.50 5.97 -6.09
C LEU A 21 -10.31 6.52 -5.30
N LEU A 22 -9.31 5.67 -5.01
CA LEU A 22 -8.18 6.00 -4.14
C LEU A 22 -6.84 5.98 -4.88
N PHE A 23 -6.73 5.35 -6.04
CA PHE A 23 -5.46 5.19 -6.76
C PHE A 23 -5.62 5.54 -8.24
N ASP A 24 -4.70 6.34 -8.77
CA ASP A 24 -4.64 6.64 -10.21
C ASP A 24 -4.00 5.51 -11.03
N HIS A 25 -3.15 4.72 -10.38
CA HIS A 25 -2.40 3.62 -11.00
C HIS A 25 -2.62 2.36 -10.18
N LEU A 26 -3.01 1.28 -10.86
CA LEU A 26 -3.24 -0.03 -10.25
C LEU A 26 -2.22 -1.04 -10.78
N PRO A 27 -1.87 -2.07 -9.99
CA PRO A 27 -0.99 -3.15 -10.42
C PRO A 27 -1.46 -3.80 -11.73
N GLY A 28 -0.55 -3.97 -12.70
CA GLY A 28 -0.82 -4.77 -13.90
C GLY A 28 -0.81 -6.28 -13.61
N THR A 29 -0.10 -6.70 -12.56
CA THR A 29 -0.11 -8.09 -12.06
C THR A 29 -1.16 -8.29 -10.97
N GLY A 30 -2.05 -9.27 -11.14
CA GLY A 30 -3.12 -9.56 -10.18
C GLY A 30 -2.70 -10.29 -8.89
N LEU A 31 -3.66 -10.39 -7.96
CA LEU A 31 -3.56 -11.09 -6.68
C LEU A 31 -4.41 -12.36 -6.67
N ARG A 32 -3.84 -13.47 -6.21
CA ARG A 32 -4.55 -14.73 -5.99
C ARG A 32 -4.57 -15.11 -4.51
N ILE A 33 -5.74 -15.47 -3.99
CA ILE A 33 -5.90 -15.92 -2.61
C ILE A 33 -5.83 -17.44 -2.56
N VAL A 34 -4.99 -17.98 -1.68
CA VAL A 34 -4.81 -19.42 -1.49
C VAL A 34 -4.91 -19.77 -0.01
N GLY A 35 -5.74 -20.77 0.32
CA GLY A 35 -5.79 -21.33 1.67
C GLY A 35 -4.64 -22.29 1.94
N GLU A 36 -4.01 -22.16 3.10
CA GLU A 36 -2.90 -23.01 3.54
C GLU A 36 -3.30 -23.87 4.74
N LEU A 37 -2.99 -25.17 4.66
CA LEU A 37 -3.24 -26.16 5.73
C LEU A 37 -2.00 -27.01 6.05
N SER A 38 -0.84 -26.71 5.45
CA SER A 38 0.39 -27.47 5.66
C SER A 38 0.99 -27.27 7.06
N LYS A 39 1.97 -28.11 7.38
CA LYS A 39 2.82 -27.97 8.57
C LYS A 39 3.48 -26.59 8.67
N LYS A 40 3.81 -25.98 7.52
CA LYS A 40 4.32 -24.60 7.47
C LYS A 40 3.26 -23.61 7.96
N GLY A 41 2.00 -23.80 7.56
CA GLY A 41 0.86 -23.01 8.06
C GLY A 41 0.75 -23.05 9.59
N ALA A 42 0.99 -24.20 10.23
CA ALA A 42 0.91 -24.33 11.68
C ALA A 42 1.85 -23.37 12.45
N THR A 43 2.96 -22.92 11.88
CA THR A 43 3.86 -21.93 12.53
C THR A 43 3.83 -20.55 11.86
N SER A 44 3.06 -20.39 10.78
CA SER A 44 2.97 -19.14 10.03
C SER A 44 1.96 -18.16 10.64
N PRO A 45 2.05 -16.85 10.30
CA PRO A 45 1.04 -15.86 10.64
C PRO A 45 -0.36 -16.19 10.06
N PRO A 46 -1.43 -15.49 10.50
CA PRO A 46 -2.79 -15.69 9.98
C PRO A 46 -2.91 -15.47 8.46
N ALA A 47 -2.12 -14.55 7.91
CA ALA A 47 -1.97 -14.36 6.46
C ALA A 47 -0.56 -13.85 6.15
N TRP A 48 -0.06 -14.16 4.95
CA TRP A 48 1.18 -13.60 4.43
C TRP A 48 1.14 -13.50 2.90
N TYR A 49 1.98 -12.64 2.36
CA TYR A 49 2.10 -12.42 0.93
C TYR A 49 3.37 -13.07 0.34
N THR A 50 3.23 -13.61 -0.86
CA THR A 50 4.34 -14.00 -1.73
C THR A 50 4.28 -13.17 -3.00
N PRO A 51 5.35 -12.44 -3.36
CA PRO A 51 5.35 -11.61 -4.57
C PRO A 51 5.30 -12.45 -5.86
N PRO A 52 4.88 -11.85 -6.99
CA PRO A 52 4.90 -12.55 -8.28
C PRO A 52 6.31 -13.00 -8.67
N GLY A 53 6.39 -13.96 -9.60
CA GLY A 53 7.66 -14.39 -10.19
C GLY A 53 8.36 -13.27 -10.97
N THR A 54 9.63 -13.49 -11.35
CA THR A 54 10.44 -12.50 -12.09
C THR A 54 9.89 -12.17 -13.48
N GLU A 55 9.16 -13.09 -14.09
CA GLU A 55 8.60 -12.97 -15.46
C GLU A 55 7.08 -12.75 -15.47
N GLY A 56 6.45 -12.39 -14.34
CA GLY A 56 4.99 -12.18 -14.26
C GLY A 56 4.12 -13.43 -14.50
N GLU A 57 4.75 -14.58 -14.79
CA GLU A 57 4.11 -15.88 -15.07
C GLU A 57 3.16 -16.34 -13.96
N ARG A 58 3.38 -15.86 -12.73
CA ARG A 58 2.53 -16.15 -11.57
C ARG A 58 2.07 -14.86 -10.90
N PRO A 59 0.77 -14.73 -10.59
CA PRO A 59 0.26 -13.58 -9.83
C PRO A 59 0.88 -13.56 -8.42
N GLY A 60 0.80 -12.41 -7.75
CA GLY A 60 1.07 -12.36 -6.32
C GLY A 60 0.12 -13.29 -5.57
N ILE A 61 0.59 -13.91 -4.49
CA ILE A 61 -0.21 -14.86 -3.71
C ILE A 61 -0.42 -14.32 -2.31
N LEU A 62 -1.68 -14.12 -1.92
CA LEU A 62 -2.08 -13.94 -0.54
C LEU A 62 -2.43 -15.30 0.05
N HIS A 63 -1.60 -15.77 0.96
CA HIS A 63 -1.82 -17.02 1.68
C HIS A 63 -2.68 -16.76 2.92
N ILE A 64 -3.74 -17.54 3.08
CA ILE A 64 -4.64 -17.50 4.24
C ILE A 64 -4.42 -18.75 5.07
N ASN A 65 -4.03 -18.57 6.33
CA ASN A 65 -3.70 -19.67 7.21
C ASN A 65 -4.95 -20.32 7.80
N LEU A 66 -5.33 -21.46 7.25
CA LEU A 66 -6.54 -22.16 7.69
C LEU A 66 -6.29 -23.12 8.86
N CYS A 67 -5.05 -23.22 9.37
CA CYS A 67 -4.73 -24.01 10.56
C CYS A 67 -5.29 -23.40 11.85
N ARG A 68 -5.65 -22.10 11.84
CA ARG A 68 -6.19 -21.35 12.98
C ARG A 68 -7.40 -20.51 12.57
N PRO A 69 -8.54 -21.13 12.22
CA PRO A 69 -9.70 -20.42 11.68
C PRO A 69 -10.26 -19.34 12.64
N GLU A 70 -10.05 -19.48 13.94
CA GLU A 70 -10.40 -18.50 14.97
C GLU A 70 -9.67 -17.14 14.83
N GLN A 71 -8.55 -17.12 14.09
CA GLN A 71 -7.82 -15.88 13.78
C GLN A 71 -8.48 -15.08 12.63
N HIS A 72 -9.53 -15.62 12.00
CA HIS A 72 -10.22 -15.02 10.86
C HIS A 72 -11.63 -14.54 11.24
N SER A 73 -11.74 -13.69 12.27
CA SER A 73 -12.96 -12.90 12.48
C SER A 73 -13.15 -11.90 11.33
N ARG A 74 -14.37 -11.39 11.13
CA ARG A 74 -14.69 -10.45 10.02
C ARG A 74 -13.72 -9.27 9.95
N GLU A 75 -13.51 -8.60 11.08
CA GLU A 75 -12.64 -7.44 11.20
C GLU A 75 -11.17 -7.81 10.93
N LYS A 76 -10.69 -8.93 11.52
CA LYS A 76 -9.33 -9.40 11.27
C LYS A 76 -9.10 -9.75 9.81
N MET A 77 -10.07 -10.35 9.13
CA MET A 77 -9.98 -10.66 7.70
C MET A 77 -9.83 -9.40 6.86
N GLU A 78 -10.62 -8.36 7.14
CA GLU A 78 -10.52 -7.07 6.47
C GLU A 78 -9.13 -6.44 6.66
N THR A 79 -8.65 -6.35 7.91
CA THR A 79 -7.32 -5.81 8.20
C THR A 79 -6.19 -6.63 7.55
N LEU A 80 -6.22 -7.95 7.65
CA LEU A 80 -5.21 -8.84 7.03
C LEU A 80 -5.21 -8.69 5.51
N PHE A 81 -6.38 -8.59 4.89
CA PHE A 81 -6.51 -8.42 3.45
C PHE A 81 -5.95 -7.07 2.99
N LEU A 82 -6.32 -5.97 3.67
CA LEU A 82 -5.81 -4.64 3.34
C LEU A 82 -4.28 -4.55 3.49
N ARG A 83 -3.73 -5.22 4.52
CA ARG A 83 -2.28 -5.21 4.81
C ARG A 83 -1.47 -6.00 3.81
N GLU A 84 -1.81 -7.27 3.60
CA GLU A 84 -0.99 -8.19 2.81
C GLU A 84 -1.39 -8.21 1.33
N GLY A 85 -2.63 -7.87 1.02
CA GLY A 85 -3.18 -7.82 -0.33
C GLY A 85 -3.31 -6.40 -0.86
N LEU A 86 -4.55 -6.01 -1.15
CA LEU A 86 -4.91 -4.73 -1.76
C LEU A 86 -5.57 -3.81 -0.72
N PRO A 87 -5.14 -2.54 -0.58
CA PRO A 87 -4.08 -1.84 -1.32
C PRO A 87 -2.68 -1.92 -0.67
N GLY A 88 -2.46 -2.84 0.27
CA GLY A 88 -1.20 -2.94 1.02
C GLY A 88 -0.05 -3.55 0.22
N ARG A 89 0.53 -4.63 0.75
CA ARG A 89 1.82 -5.17 0.31
C ARG A 89 1.83 -5.61 -1.15
N HIS A 90 0.76 -6.24 -1.65
CA HIS A 90 0.71 -6.65 -3.05
C HIS A 90 0.80 -5.45 -3.99
N LEU A 91 -0.05 -4.44 -3.77
CA LEU A 91 -0.07 -3.23 -4.59
C LEU A 91 1.28 -2.51 -4.58
N GLN A 92 1.83 -2.26 -3.39
CA GLN A 92 3.11 -1.58 -3.26
C GLN A 92 4.25 -2.36 -3.93
N THR A 93 4.30 -3.68 -3.75
CA THR A 93 5.36 -4.51 -4.32
C THR A 93 5.31 -4.54 -5.84
N VAL A 94 4.11 -4.67 -6.42
CA VAL A 94 3.96 -4.75 -7.88
C VAL A 94 4.25 -3.40 -8.51
N LEU A 95 3.69 -2.29 -7.99
CA LEU A 95 3.97 -0.96 -8.52
C LEU A 95 5.46 -0.58 -8.42
N ALA A 96 6.14 -0.95 -7.33
CA ALA A 96 7.58 -0.71 -7.21
C ALA A 96 8.39 -1.48 -8.27
N ARG A 97 7.93 -2.67 -8.68
CA ARG A 97 8.56 -3.44 -9.75
C ARG A 97 8.27 -2.86 -11.14
N GLU A 98 7.03 -2.43 -11.38
CA GLU A 98 6.57 -1.86 -12.65
C GLU A 98 7.16 -0.47 -12.92
N ALA A 99 7.36 0.35 -11.89
CA ALA A 99 7.97 1.68 -12.01
C ALA A 99 9.49 1.66 -12.30
N ASP A 100 10.04 0.49 -12.64
CA ASP A 100 11.47 0.21 -12.82
C ASP A 100 12.40 0.96 -11.85
N SER A 101 12.04 0.93 -10.56
CA SER A 101 12.76 1.63 -9.49
C SER A 101 14.15 1.01 -9.18
N ARG A 102 14.87 0.51 -10.19
CA ARG A 102 16.23 -0.04 -10.10
C ARG A 102 17.19 0.94 -9.47
N ALA A 103 17.17 2.20 -9.89
CA ALA A 103 18.06 3.21 -9.33
C ALA A 103 17.77 3.45 -7.84
N CYS A 104 16.49 3.55 -7.45
CA CYS A 104 16.09 3.60 -6.04
C CYS A 104 16.58 2.38 -5.25
N ARG A 105 16.44 1.16 -5.80
CA ARG A 105 16.91 -0.08 -5.17
C ARG A 105 18.43 -0.13 -5.05
N GLN A 106 19.17 0.34 -6.06
CA GLN A 106 20.63 0.43 -6.01
C GLN A 106 21.11 1.43 -4.96
N GLN A 107 20.39 2.54 -4.81
CA GLN A 107 20.76 3.62 -3.91
C GLN A 107 20.42 3.34 -2.44
N PHE A 108 19.22 2.82 -2.16
CA PHE A 108 18.69 2.69 -0.81
C PHE A 108 18.54 1.24 -0.34
N GLY A 109 18.73 0.26 -1.22
CA GLY A 109 18.55 -1.15 -0.88
C GLY A 109 17.12 -1.48 -0.46
N SER A 110 16.98 -2.40 0.51
CA SER A 110 15.69 -2.78 1.09
C SER A 110 15.26 -1.77 2.16
N GLN A 111 14.03 -1.25 2.07
CA GLN A 111 13.44 -0.33 3.07
C GLN A 111 12.21 -0.98 3.73
N PRO A 112 12.40 -1.89 4.71
CA PRO A 112 11.29 -2.57 5.36
C PRO A 112 10.38 -1.62 6.16
N GLU A 113 10.91 -0.52 6.70
CA GLU A 113 10.18 0.49 7.45
C GLU A 113 9.18 1.25 6.55
N TYR A 114 9.60 1.59 5.33
CA TYR A 114 8.71 2.16 4.32
C TYR A 114 7.55 1.20 4.01
N VAL A 115 7.86 -0.07 3.78
CA VAL A 115 6.84 -1.08 3.44
C VAL A 115 5.90 -1.31 4.63
N ALA A 116 6.43 -1.34 5.85
CA ALA A 116 5.64 -1.47 7.08
C ALA A 116 4.69 -0.28 7.24
N ALA A 117 5.19 0.95 7.09
CA ALA A 117 4.39 2.16 7.15
C ALA A 117 3.28 2.15 6.08
N TRP A 118 3.57 1.72 4.85
CA TRP A 118 2.57 1.57 3.79
C TRP A 118 1.48 0.58 4.17
N VAL A 119 1.86 -0.59 4.64
CA VAL A 119 0.94 -1.67 5.00
C VAL A 119 0.02 -1.26 6.16
N GLU A 120 0.54 -0.54 7.16
CA GLU A 120 -0.25 0.01 8.27
C GLU A 120 -1.21 1.11 7.79
N TYR A 121 -0.73 2.01 6.93
CA TYR A 121 -1.53 3.04 6.31
C TYR A 121 -2.66 2.46 5.44
N ALA A 122 -2.37 1.44 4.63
CA ALA A 122 -3.34 0.76 3.77
C ALA A 122 -4.50 0.15 4.57
N ALA A 123 -4.22 -0.37 5.78
CA ALA A 123 -5.25 -0.87 6.68
C ALA A 123 -6.23 0.23 7.12
N CYS A 124 -5.79 1.49 7.20
CA CYS A 124 -6.64 2.64 7.50
C CYS A 124 -7.55 3.09 6.35
N LEU A 125 -7.38 2.55 5.14
CA LEU A 125 -8.22 2.90 4.00
C LEU A 125 -9.53 2.11 3.95
N GLY A 126 -9.75 1.16 4.87
CA GLY A 126 -10.93 0.29 4.90
C GLY A 126 -12.26 1.05 4.83
N ASP A 127 -12.39 2.14 5.59
CA ASP A 127 -13.59 2.98 5.64
C ASP A 127 -13.92 3.57 4.25
N ARG A 128 -12.88 4.02 3.52
CA ARG A 128 -13.01 4.56 2.16
C ARG A 128 -13.28 3.48 1.11
N LEU A 129 -12.97 2.22 1.44
CA LEU A 129 -13.20 1.03 0.62
C LEU A 129 -14.51 0.31 1.01
N GLY A 130 -15.38 0.93 1.81
CA GLY A 130 -16.68 0.35 2.18
C GLY A 130 -16.58 -0.89 3.08
N LEU A 131 -15.50 -0.99 3.85
CA LEU A 131 -15.28 -2.06 4.84
C LEU A 131 -15.74 -1.61 6.24
N SER A 132 -15.88 -2.57 7.15
CA SER A 132 -16.24 -2.27 8.55
C SER A 132 -15.11 -1.45 9.17
N ARG A 133 -15.46 -0.30 9.77
CA ARG A 133 -14.49 0.61 10.39
C ARG A 133 -13.58 -0.15 11.35
N TYR A 134 -12.28 -0.09 11.12
CA TYR A 134 -11.31 -0.53 12.10
C TYR A 134 -11.28 0.49 13.26
N LEU A 135 -11.48 0.00 14.49
CA LEU A 135 -11.29 0.78 15.70
C LEU A 135 -9.78 0.90 15.95
N ALA A 136 -9.26 2.13 15.91
CA ALA A 136 -7.88 2.50 16.24
C ALA A 136 -6.80 2.03 15.25
N CYS A 137 -6.85 2.51 14.02
CA CYS A 137 -5.63 2.64 13.22
C CYS A 137 -5.15 4.10 13.32
N ASP A 138 -3.95 4.30 13.86
CA ASP A 138 -3.28 5.62 13.82
C ASP A 138 -2.60 5.85 12.47
N GLY A 139 -2.46 4.78 11.66
CA GLY A 139 -1.85 4.74 10.33
C GLY A 139 -0.40 5.20 10.29
N GLY A 140 0.23 5.29 11.48
CA GLY A 140 1.62 5.64 11.69
C GLY A 140 2.11 6.88 10.94
N ALA A 141 3.35 6.79 10.47
CA ALA A 141 4.06 7.90 9.84
C ALA A 141 3.36 8.40 8.56
N LEU A 142 2.85 7.50 7.71
CA LEU A 142 2.20 7.89 6.45
C LEU A 142 0.87 8.59 6.68
N MET A 143 0.11 8.18 7.70
CA MET A 143 -1.10 8.90 8.08
C MET A 143 -0.78 10.31 8.58
N ALA A 144 0.28 10.47 9.38
CA ALA A 144 0.75 11.80 9.80
C ALA A 144 1.18 12.68 8.61
N MET A 145 1.94 12.12 7.66
CA MET A 145 2.34 12.82 6.43
C MET A 145 1.11 13.21 5.58
N ARG A 146 0.12 12.33 5.46
CA ARG A 146 -1.14 12.62 4.77
C ARG A 146 -1.87 13.78 5.40
N GLU A 147 -2.00 13.79 6.72
CA GLU A 147 -2.68 14.87 7.44
C GLU A 147 -1.92 16.20 7.35
N ALA A 148 -0.58 16.17 7.34
CA ALA A 148 0.24 17.36 7.10
C ALA A 148 -0.02 17.93 5.70
N ALA A 149 0.06 17.10 4.65
CA ALA A 149 -0.22 17.51 3.27
C ALA A 149 -1.66 18.02 3.11
N ARG A 150 -2.65 17.35 3.72
CA ARG A 150 -4.06 17.76 3.70
C ARG A 150 -4.27 19.14 4.34
N LYS A 151 -3.61 19.41 5.47
CA LYS A 151 -3.68 20.72 6.14
C LYS A 151 -3.07 21.82 5.28
N LEU A 152 -1.94 21.57 4.62
CA LEU A 152 -1.27 22.55 3.77
C LEU A 152 -2.05 22.84 2.48
N LEU A 153 -2.57 21.80 1.82
CA LEU A 153 -3.23 21.93 0.51
C LEU A 153 -4.70 22.33 0.59
N GLY A 154 -5.37 22.07 1.72
CA GLY A 154 -6.78 22.42 1.92
C GLY A 154 -7.69 21.74 0.89
N SER A 155 -8.52 22.53 0.21
CA SER A 155 -9.45 22.05 -0.84
C SER A 155 -8.76 21.45 -2.07
N ARG A 156 -7.45 21.63 -2.20
CA ARG A 156 -6.65 21.13 -3.33
C ARG A 156 -5.97 19.80 -3.04
N PHE A 157 -6.12 19.29 -1.82
CA PHE A 157 -5.60 17.98 -1.47
C PHE A 157 -6.31 16.90 -2.28
N ASP A 158 -5.56 16.21 -3.14
CA ASP A 158 -6.02 15.01 -3.82
C ASP A 158 -5.35 13.78 -3.20
N LEU A 159 -6.18 12.85 -2.71
CA LEU A 159 -5.74 11.61 -2.09
C LEU A 159 -5.06 10.67 -3.09
N ARG A 160 -5.52 10.64 -4.35
CA ARG A 160 -4.93 9.78 -5.37
C ARG A 160 -3.54 10.26 -5.76
N GLU A 161 -3.36 11.57 -5.87
CA GLU A 161 -2.05 12.21 -6.07
C GLU A 161 -1.11 11.93 -4.90
N PHE A 162 -1.59 12.02 -3.65
CA PHE A 162 -0.79 11.66 -2.48
C PHE A 162 -0.31 10.19 -2.57
N HIS A 163 -1.21 9.25 -2.85
CA HIS A 163 -0.83 7.84 -3.01
C HIS A 163 0.13 7.62 -4.17
N ARG A 164 -0.11 8.28 -5.31
CA ARG A 164 0.76 8.21 -6.49
C ARG A 164 2.19 8.59 -6.12
N ARG A 165 2.37 9.69 -5.36
CA ARG A 165 3.70 10.14 -4.90
C ARG A 165 4.37 9.18 -3.95
N VAL A 166 3.63 8.70 -2.95
CA VAL A 166 4.16 7.72 -2.01
C VAL A 166 4.66 6.49 -2.75
N LEU A 167 3.90 5.98 -3.73
CA LEU A 167 4.19 4.74 -4.45
C LEU A 167 5.19 4.92 -5.60
N SER A 168 5.27 6.10 -6.22
CA SER A 168 6.15 6.34 -7.38
C SER A 168 7.62 6.43 -7.01
N SER A 169 7.94 6.90 -5.80
CA SER A 169 9.32 7.05 -5.35
C SER A 169 10.00 5.70 -5.08
N GLY A 170 9.22 4.61 -5.03
CA GLY A 170 9.69 3.32 -4.57
C GLY A 170 9.98 3.31 -3.06
N PRO A 171 10.49 2.17 -2.55
CA PRO A 171 10.86 2.06 -1.14
C PRO A 171 12.08 2.93 -0.84
N VAL A 172 11.86 4.08 -0.21
CA VAL A 172 12.87 5.06 0.22
C VAL A 172 12.83 5.25 1.75
N PRO A 173 13.90 5.76 2.39
CA PRO A 173 13.86 6.17 3.79
C PRO A 173 12.67 7.11 4.08
N LEU A 174 12.00 6.91 5.22
CA LEU A 174 10.78 7.66 5.57
C LEU A 174 11.04 9.16 5.68
N GLU A 175 12.24 9.57 6.11
CA GLU A 175 12.64 10.97 6.18
C GLU A 175 12.72 11.62 4.79
N LEU A 176 13.21 10.89 3.79
CA LEU A 176 13.27 11.37 2.41
C LEU A 176 11.87 11.44 1.79
N LEU A 177 11.04 10.44 2.06
CA LEU A 177 9.63 10.47 1.64
C LEU A 177 8.90 11.67 2.26
N ALA A 178 9.09 11.91 3.55
CA ALA A 178 8.50 13.04 4.26
C ALA A 178 8.90 14.36 3.59
N ALA A 179 10.20 14.54 3.34
CA ALA A 179 10.72 15.74 2.68
C ALA A 179 10.17 15.94 1.27
N ASP A 180 10.06 14.88 0.45
CA ASP A 180 9.49 14.96 -0.89
C ASP A 180 8.01 15.39 -0.88
N LEU A 181 7.20 14.77 -0.01
CA LEU A 181 5.78 15.11 0.15
C LEU A 181 5.60 16.55 0.63
N ASP A 182 6.45 16.99 1.56
CA ASP A 182 6.47 18.36 2.08
C ASP A 182 6.83 19.38 0.98
N CYS A 183 7.87 19.09 0.18
CA CYS A 183 8.25 19.91 -0.97
C CYS A 183 7.12 20.02 -1.98
N TRP A 184 6.51 18.89 -2.34
CA TRP A 184 5.36 18.86 -3.24
C TRP A 184 4.19 19.70 -2.73
N ALA A 185 3.81 19.53 -1.45
CA ALA A 185 2.68 20.25 -0.88
C ALA A 185 2.92 21.77 -0.89
N ARG A 186 4.17 22.21 -0.62
CA ARG A 186 4.57 23.62 -0.66
C ARG A 186 4.67 24.19 -2.08
N ASP A 187 5.10 23.39 -3.05
CA ASP A 187 5.22 23.85 -4.44
C ASP A 187 3.86 24.08 -5.10
N GLN A 188 2.80 23.49 -4.57
CA GLN A 188 1.43 23.79 -4.97
C GLN A 188 0.86 25.04 -4.29
N ASP A 189 1.55 25.68 -3.34
CA ASP A 189 1.07 26.90 -2.69
C ASP A 189 1.19 28.14 -3.61
N PRO A 190 0.07 28.79 -4.01
CA PRO A 190 0.11 29.93 -4.93
C PRO A 190 0.60 31.20 -4.24
N ALA A 191 0.69 31.20 -2.90
CA ALA A 191 1.28 32.29 -2.13
C ALA A 191 2.81 32.28 -2.17
N ARG A 192 3.43 31.22 -2.71
CA ARG A 192 4.88 31.15 -2.89
C ARG A 192 5.29 31.85 -4.19
N PRO A 193 6.20 32.85 -4.18
CA PRO A 193 6.73 33.41 -5.41
C PRO A 193 7.48 32.31 -6.19
N ALA A 194 7.32 32.30 -7.52
CA ALA A 194 7.97 31.34 -8.40
C ALA A 194 9.49 31.38 -8.21
N SER A 195 10.02 30.45 -7.40
CA SER A 195 11.45 30.35 -7.18
C SER A 195 12.07 29.62 -8.36
N HIS A 196 12.99 30.28 -9.07
CA HIS A 196 13.91 29.68 -10.06
C HIS A 196 14.92 28.74 -9.38
N VAL A 197 14.45 27.83 -8.54
CA VAL A 197 15.27 26.72 -8.09
C VAL A 197 15.25 25.73 -9.23
N SER A 198 16.38 25.63 -9.93
CA SER A 198 16.60 24.61 -10.97
C SER A 198 16.10 23.28 -10.43
N ARG A 199 15.06 22.73 -11.08
CA ARG A 199 14.57 21.39 -10.77
C ARG A 199 15.75 20.45 -11.02
N ARG A 200 16.52 20.11 -9.98
CA ARG A 200 17.09 18.77 -9.90
C ARG A 200 15.90 17.86 -9.67
N VAL A 201 15.17 17.62 -10.77
CA VAL A 201 14.39 16.41 -10.90
C VAL A 201 15.37 15.31 -10.53
N ILE A 202 15.04 14.54 -9.51
CA ILE A 202 15.73 13.28 -9.29
C ILE A 202 15.23 12.39 -10.45
N ASN A 203 15.82 12.62 -11.63
CA ASN A 203 15.63 11.82 -12.82
C ASN A 203 16.41 10.54 -12.55
N PHE A 204 15.71 9.51 -12.12
CA PHE A 204 16.21 8.16 -12.18
C PHE A 204 16.09 7.70 -13.64
N SER A 205 17.18 7.87 -14.40
CA SER A 205 17.38 7.27 -15.72
C SER A 205 17.91 5.85 -15.59
#